data_AF-A0AAW9K2J1-F1
#
_entry.id   AF-A0AAW9K2J1-F1
#
_cell.length_a   1.000
_cell.length_b   1.000
_cell.length_c   1.000
_cell.angle_alpha   90.00
_cell.angle_beta   90.00
_cell.angle_gamma   90.00
#
_symmetry.space_group_name_H-M   'P 1'
#
loop_
_entity.id
_entity.type
_entity.pdbx_description
1 polymer ?
#
loop_
_entity_poly.entity_id
_entity_poly.type
_entity_poly.pdbx_seq_one_letter_code
_entity_poly.pdbx_strand_id
1 'polypeptide(L)'
;IYTACVITKVENDNSGWKQLMLLPIKKSSIYFSKYRVMIITLITSLLSYIVCTTLGGFYISKSVSFNLNILSYGVQIFITTLPIIILLFIIGRNFSSIIPVISAGVIMLITNIFIAQSSFWVYAPWTYSMMVVGGNITNSQRYIILGASILLSLAMFSLDFISFTKSDIK
;
A
#
# COMPACT_ATOMS: atom_id res chain seq x y z
N ILE A 1 2.54 4.45 3.45
CA ILE A 1 3.09 5.82 3.26
C ILE A 1 4.61 5.82 3.41
N TYR A 2 5.14 5.42 4.58
CA TYR A 2 6.60 5.39 4.83
C TYR A 2 7.38 4.63 3.74
N THR A 3 6.93 3.43 3.37
CA THR A 3 7.57 2.59 2.34
C THR A 3 7.74 3.32 1.00
N ALA A 4 6.68 3.95 0.50
CA ALA A 4 6.71 4.73 -0.74
C ALA A 4 7.62 5.97 -0.61
N CYS A 5 7.60 6.65 0.54
CA CYS A 5 8.45 7.83 0.78
C CYS A 5 9.94 7.47 0.78
N VAL A 6 10.35 6.39 1.45
CA VAL A 6 11.76 5.99 1.49
C VAL A 6 12.25 5.60 0.10
N ILE A 7 11.45 4.85 -0.66
CA ILE A 7 11.82 4.42 -2.02
C ILE A 7 11.99 5.64 -2.94
N THR A 8 11.04 6.56 -2.92
CA THR A 8 11.08 7.78 -3.74
C THR A 8 12.20 8.73 -3.32
N LYS A 9 12.52 8.79 -2.03
CA LYS A 9 13.68 9.53 -1.52
C LYS A 9 14.99 8.97 -2.08
N VAL A 10 15.22 7.67 -1.89
CA VAL A 10 16.44 6.99 -2.35
C VAL A 10 16.62 7.12 -3.86
N GLU A 11 15.50 7.13 -4.60
CA GLU A 11 15.50 7.28 -6.05
C GLU A 11 15.77 8.71 -6.52
N ASN A 12 15.19 9.73 -5.88
CA ASN A 12 15.42 11.12 -6.24
C ASN A 12 16.81 11.61 -5.80
N ASP A 13 17.24 11.28 -4.58
CA ASP A 13 18.52 11.74 -4.03
C ASP A 13 19.71 11.23 -4.88
N ASN A 14 19.60 10.01 -5.43
CA ASN A 14 20.67 9.40 -6.22
C ASN A 14 20.46 9.55 -7.74
N SER A 15 19.43 10.26 -8.21
CA SER A 15 19.00 10.20 -9.63
C SER A 15 18.88 8.75 -10.13
N GLY A 16 18.46 7.84 -9.24
CA GLY A 16 18.61 6.40 -9.41
C GLY A 16 17.88 5.86 -10.63
N TRP A 17 16.76 6.49 -11.01
CA TRP A 17 16.05 6.16 -12.25
C TRP A 17 16.91 6.38 -13.50
N LYS A 18 17.65 7.48 -13.59
CA LYS A 18 18.53 7.77 -14.73
C LYS A 18 19.70 6.79 -14.77
N GLN A 19 20.36 6.56 -13.63
CA GLN A 19 21.48 5.64 -13.54
C GLN A 19 21.08 4.19 -13.91
N LEU A 20 19.90 3.74 -13.47
CA LEU A 20 19.38 2.41 -13.77
C LEU A 20 18.99 2.25 -15.25
N MET A 21 18.55 3.33 -15.91
CA MET A 21 18.20 3.31 -17.33
C MET A 21 19.42 3.32 -18.25
N LEU A 22 20.59 3.73 -17.75
CA LEU A 22 21.87 3.67 -18.50
C LEU A 22 22.47 2.26 -18.51
N LEU A 23 22.08 1.40 -17.57
CA LEU A 23 22.53 0.01 -17.54
C LEU A 23 21.80 -0.81 -18.62
N PRO A 24 22.43 -1.84 -19.23
CA PRO A 24 21.84 -2.70 -20.24
C PRO A 24 20.85 -3.71 -19.62
N ILE A 25 19.91 -3.22 -18.82
CA ILE A 25 18.92 -4.00 -18.08
C ILE A 25 17.55 -3.68 -18.67
N LYS A 26 16.72 -4.72 -18.85
CA LYS A 26 15.34 -4.54 -19.32
C LYS A 26 14.57 -3.64 -18.34
N LYS A 27 13.93 -2.57 -18.85
CA LYS A 27 13.07 -1.65 -18.06
C LYS A 27 12.04 -2.43 -17.21
N SER A 28 11.43 -3.48 -17.77
CA SER A 28 10.48 -4.33 -17.04
C SER A 28 11.09 -4.96 -15.78
N SER A 29 12.34 -5.45 -15.84
CA SER A 29 13.01 -6.06 -14.69
C SER A 29 13.25 -5.08 -13.55
N ILE A 30 13.59 -3.83 -13.87
CA ILE A 30 13.79 -2.74 -12.89
C ILE A 30 12.47 -2.40 -12.20
N TYR A 31 11.38 -2.35 -12.96
CA TYR A 31 10.06 -2.08 -12.42
C TYR A 31 9.61 -3.20 -11.46
N PHE A 32 9.71 -4.46 -11.89
CA PHE A 32 9.34 -5.61 -11.06
C PHE A 32 10.22 -5.78 -9.82
N SER A 33 11.50 -5.41 -9.87
CA SER A 33 12.36 -5.47 -8.67
C SER A 33 11.90 -4.46 -7.62
N LYS A 34 11.65 -3.20 -8.02
CA LYS A 34 11.19 -2.15 -7.10
C LYS A 34 9.81 -2.45 -6.52
N TYR A 35 8.90 -2.93 -7.36
CA TYR A 35 7.58 -3.34 -6.90
C TYR A 35 7.65 -4.51 -5.88
N ARG A 36 8.56 -5.47 -6.09
CA ARG A 36 8.81 -6.55 -5.10
C ARG A 36 9.33 -6.01 -3.78
N VAL A 37 10.26 -5.05 -3.80
CA VAL A 37 10.74 -4.40 -2.57
C VAL A 37 9.59 -3.74 -1.82
N MET A 38 8.71 -3.02 -2.52
CA MET A 38 7.51 -2.43 -1.91
C MET A 38 6.62 -3.48 -1.23
N ILE A 39 6.32 -4.59 -1.92
CA ILE A 39 5.51 -5.67 -1.36
C ILE A 39 6.19 -6.29 -0.13
N ILE A 40 7.48 -6.57 -0.19
CA ILE A 40 8.22 -7.17 0.93
C ILE A 40 8.17 -6.24 2.15
N THR A 41 8.38 -4.92 1.95
CA THR A 41 8.30 -3.95 3.05
C THR A 41 6.88 -3.82 3.63
N LEU A 42 5.85 -4.04 2.81
CA LEU A 42 4.47 -4.10 3.27
C LEU A 42 4.26 -5.37 4.13
N ILE A 43 4.72 -6.53 3.66
CA ILE A 43 4.60 -7.80 4.39
C ILE A 43 5.34 -7.72 5.74
N THR A 44 6.54 -7.14 5.78
CA THR A 44 7.27 -6.96 7.05
C THR A 44 6.52 -6.05 8.02
N SER A 45 5.90 -4.97 7.52
CA SER A 45 5.06 -4.10 8.34
C SER A 45 3.85 -4.83 8.93
N LEU A 46 3.20 -5.71 8.14
CA LEU A 46 2.08 -6.53 8.63
C LEU A 46 2.52 -7.58 9.65
N LEU A 47 3.67 -8.22 9.44
CA LEU A 47 4.23 -9.15 10.42
C LEU A 47 4.50 -8.42 11.74
N SER A 48 5.09 -7.22 11.68
CA SER A 48 5.31 -6.40 12.88
C SER A 48 4.00 -6.04 13.59
N TYR A 49 2.95 -5.70 12.83
CA TYR A 49 1.61 -5.45 13.38
C TYR A 49 1.02 -6.69 14.07
N ILE A 50 1.12 -7.88 13.47
CA ILE A 50 0.64 -9.13 14.06
C ILE A 50 1.41 -9.46 15.35
N VAL A 51 2.73 -9.24 15.36
CA VAL A 51 3.55 -9.44 16.57
C VAL A 51 3.17 -8.45 17.67
N CYS A 52 3.01 -7.16 17.36
CA CYS A 52 2.62 -6.17 18.36
C CYS A 52 1.23 -6.41 18.94
N THR A 53 0.25 -6.81 18.10
CA THR A 53 -1.12 -7.09 18.56
C THR A 53 -1.18 -8.36 19.41
N THR A 54 -0.43 -9.41 19.07
CA THR A 54 -0.36 -10.64 19.87
C THR A 54 0.35 -10.40 21.21
N LEU A 55 1.45 -9.65 21.23
CA LEU A 55 2.13 -9.25 22.46
C LEU A 55 1.23 -8.36 23.34
N GLY A 56 0.53 -7.38 22.77
CA GLY A 56 -0.42 -6.54 23.49
C GLY A 56 -1.57 -7.34 24.12
N GLY A 57 -2.11 -8.31 23.38
CA GLY A 57 -3.12 -9.25 23.88
C GLY A 57 -2.60 -10.11 25.04
N PHE A 58 -1.36 -10.57 24.97
CA PHE A 58 -0.71 -11.35 26.03
C PHE A 58 -0.56 -10.53 27.32
N TYR A 59 -0.13 -9.27 27.24
CA TYR A 59 0.01 -8.40 28.41
C TYR A 59 -1.31 -8.19 29.17
N ILE A 60 -2.42 -8.09 28.45
CA ILE A 60 -3.74 -7.81 29.04
C ILE A 60 -4.39 -9.08 29.59
N SER A 61 -4.40 -10.15 28.82
CA SER A 61 -5.19 -11.36 29.13
C SER A 61 -4.39 -12.50 29.76
N LYS A 62 -3.05 -12.36 29.88
CA LYS A 62 -2.08 -13.39 30.35
C LYS A 62 -2.22 -14.76 29.67
N SER A 63 -2.95 -14.83 28.56
CA SER A 63 -3.19 -16.06 27.80
C SER A 63 -2.87 -15.81 26.33
N VAL A 64 -2.12 -16.72 25.72
CA VAL A 64 -1.77 -16.64 24.29
C VAL A 64 -2.83 -17.41 23.51
N SER A 65 -4.00 -16.79 23.29
CA SER A 65 -4.92 -17.30 22.28
C SER A 65 -4.49 -16.75 20.92
N PHE A 66 -3.63 -17.48 20.20
CA PHE A 66 -3.32 -17.14 18.81
C PHE A 66 -4.58 -17.34 17.96
N ASN A 67 -5.31 -16.26 17.72
CA ASN A 67 -6.60 -16.34 17.05
C ASN A 67 -6.38 -16.30 15.54
N LEU A 68 -6.81 -17.35 14.83
CA LEU A 68 -6.78 -17.42 13.36
C LEU A 68 -7.45 -16.21 12.70
N ASN A 69 -8.39 -15.58 13.40
CA ASN A 69 -9.02 -14.34 12.98
C ASN A 69 -8.01 -13.21 12.75
N ILE A 70 -6.97 -13.07 13.58
CA ILE A 70 -5.93 -12.03 13.44
C ILE A 70 -5.19 -12.19 12.11
N LEU A 71 -4.85 -13.43 11.74
CA LEU A 71 -4.22 -13.72 10.47
C LEU A 71 -5.15 -13.38 9.30
N SER A 72 -6.44 -13.71 9.41
CA SER A 72 -7.44 -13.36 8.39
C SER A 72 -7.57 -11.85 8.20
N TYR A 73 -7.56 -11.06 9.28
CA TYR A 73 -7.57 -9.60 9.22
C TYR A 73 -6.27 -9.07 8.58
N GLY A 74 -5.11 -9.63 8.95
CA GLY A 74 -3.83 -9.26 8.35
C GLY A 74 -3.79 -9.41 6.82
N VAL A 75 -4.30 -10.54 6.30
CA VAL A 75 -4.39 -10.78 4.85
C VAL A 75 -5.32 -9.78 4.17
N GLN A 76 -6.40 -9.39 4.82
CA GLN A 76 -7.35 -8.44 4.23
C GLN A 76 -6.84 -7.00 4.28
N ILE A 77 -6.12 -6.63 5.34
CA ILE A 77 -5.39 -5.35 5.41
C ILE A 77 -4.35 -5.30 4.28
N PHE A 78 -3.64 -6.40 4.03
CA PHE A 78 -2.71 -6.49 2.89
C PHE A 78 -3.43 -6.16 1.57
N ILE A 79 -4.51 -6.86 1.28
CA ILE A 79 -5.25 -6.70 0.02
C ILE A 79 -5.80 -5.28 -0.15
N THR A 80 -6.39 -4.72 0.91
CA THR A 80 -7.01 -3.39 0.87
C THR A 80 -6.01 -2.25 0.77
N THR A 81 -4.77 -2.45 1.24
CA THR A 81 -3.72 -1.41 1.22
C THR A 81 -2.87 -1.39 -0.06
N LEU A 82 -2.88 -2.47 -0.85
CA LEU A 82 -2.21 -2.54 -2.16
C LEU A 82 -2.50 -1.34 -3.08
N PRO A 83 -3.77 -0.96 -3.35
CA PRO A 83 -4.05 0.15 -4.28
C PRO A 83 -3.46 1.48 -3.79
N ILE A 84 -3.47 1.73 -2.49
CA ILE A 84 -2.93 2.96 -1.89
C ILE A 84 -1.42 3.04 -2.11
N ILE A 85 -0.73 1.92 -1.92
CA ILE A 85 0.73 1.84 -2.07
C ILE A 85 1.14 2.02 -3.53
N ILE A 86 0.39 1.42 -4.47
CA ILE A 86 0.59 1.61 -5.90
C ILE A 86 0.36 3.07 -6.30
N LEU A 87 -0.71 3.70 -5.80
CA LEU A 87 -1.01 5.10 -6.05
C LEU A 87 0.13 6.01 -5.59
N LEU A 88 0.63 5.81 -4.37
CA LEU A 88 1.76 6.58 -3.83
C LEU A 88 3.06 6.35 -4.63
N PHE A 89 3.26 5.14 -5.17
CA PHE A 89 4.39 4.84 -6.04
C PHE A 89 4.32 5.57 -7.38
N ILE A 90 3.14 5.62 -7.99
CA ILE A 90 2.89 6.35 -9.24
C ILE A 90 3.21 7.84 -9.04
N ILE A 91 2.67 8.45 -7.97
CA ILE A 91 2.97 9.84 -7.61
C ILE A 91 4.48 10.00 -7.41
N GLY A 92 5.08 9.08 -6.65
CA GLY A 92 6.50 9.09 -6.36
C GLY A 92 7.43 9.08 -7.56
N ARG A 93 7.06 8.34 -8.62
CA ARG A 93 7.85 8.32 -9.85
C ARG A 93 7.69 9.59 -10.68
N ASN A 94 6.48 10.14 -10.73
CA ASN A 94 6.18 11.26 -11.60
C ASN A 94 6.81 12.58 -11.12
N PHE A 95 7.14 12.69 -9.83
CA PHE A 95 7.69 13.90 -9.24
C PHE A 95 9.15 13.71 -8.80
N SER A 96 9.98 14.72 -9.05
CA SER A 96 11.38 14.79 -8.64
C SER A 96 11.59 15.10 -7.15
N SER A 97 10.51 15.27 -6.39
CA SER A 97 10.56 15.55 -4.96
C SER A 97 9.72 14.54 -4.17
N ILE A 98 10.08 14.32 -2.91
CA ILE A 98 9.35 13.44 -1.98
C ILE A 98 8.05 14.08 -1.47
N ILE A 99 7.94 15.42 -1.55
CA ILE A 99 6.86 16.21 -0.95
C ILE A 99 5.48 15.77 -1.45
N PRO A 100 5.24 15.54 -2.76
CA PRO A 100 3.93 15.10 -3.27
C PRO A 100 3.48 13.74 -2.74
N VAL A 101 4.42 12.84 -2.47
CA VAL A 101 4.11 11.50 -1.92
C VAL A 101 3.68 11.63 -0.47
N ILE A 102 4.40 12.43 0.31
CA ILE A 102 4.08 12.67 1.72
C ILE A 102 2.74 13.40 1.83
N SER A 103 2.53 14.47 1.05
CA SER A 103 1.29 15.24 1.11
C SER A 103 0.08 14.40 0.75
N ALA A 104 0.13 13.63 -0.35
CA ALA A 104 -0.93 12.72 -0.75
C ALA A 104 -1.19 11.65 0.34
N GLY A 105 -0.11 11.09 0.91
CA GLY A 105 -0.20 10.12 2.00
C GLY A 105 -0.91 10.69 3.24
N VAL A 106 -0.53 11.89 3.66
CA VAL A 106 -1.11 12.55 4.84
C VAL A 106 -2.56 12.95 4.60
N ILE A 107 -2.90 13.48 3.43
CA ILE A 107 -4.28 13.81 3.06
C ILE A 107 -5.16 12.55 3.10
N MET A 108 -4.69 11.45 2.51
CA MET A 108 -5.39 10.16 2.58
C MET A 108 -5.57 9.68 4.02
N LEU A 109 -4.55 9.84 4.87
CA LEU A 109 -4.63 9.43 6.28
C LEU A 109 -5.66 10.26 7.06
N ILE A 110 -5.65 11.58 6.93
CA ILE A 110 -6.59 12.48 7.61
C ILE A 110 -8.01 12.20 7.13
N THR A 111 -8.21 12.17 5.81
CA THR A 111 -9.54 11.92 5.23
C THR A 111 -10.07 10.53 5.54
N ASN A 112 -9.19 9.54 5.73
CA ASN A 112 -9.61 8.19 6.12
C ASN A 112 -10.45 8.20 7.42
N ILE A 113 -10.01 8.95 8.44
CA ILE A 113 -10.70 8.99 9.73
C ILE A 113 -12.12 9.56 9.60
N PHE A 114 -12.29 10.61 8.79
CA PHE A 114 -13.59 11.26 8.60
C PHE A 114 -14.49 10.49 7.64
N ILE A 115 -13.98 10.07 6.49
CA ILE A 115 -14.77 9.43 5.43
C ILE A 115 -15.18 8.01 5.85
N ALA A 116 -14.33 7.26 6.55
CA ALA A 116 -14.67 5.92 7.02
C ALA A 116 -15.89 5.90 7.97
N GLN A 117 -16.13 6.99 8.69
CA GLN A 117 -17.30 7.14 9.56
C GLN A 117 -18.56 7.59 8.82
N SER A 118 -18.41 8.14 7.61
CA SER A 118 -19.50 8.63 6.77
C SER A 118 -20.07 7.53 5.86
N SER A 119 -21.26 7.72 5.32
CA SER A 119 -21.84 6.81 4.30
C SER A 119 -21.09 6.79 2.96
N PHE A 120 -20.14 7.71 2.76
CA PHE A 120 -19.36 7.84 1.52
C PHE A 120 -18.11 6.96 1.46
N TRP A 121 -17.85 6.13 2.48
CA TRP A 121 -16.68 5.25 2.54
C TRP A 121 -16.52 4.35 1.31
N VAL A 122 -17.63 3.95 0.67
CA VAL A 122 -17.64 3.09 -0.53
C VAL A 122 -16.95 3.74 -1.74
N TYR A 123 -16.87 5.07 -1.81
CA TYR A 123 -16.24 5.76 -2.95
C TYR A 123 -14.74 6.00 -2.76
N ALA A 124 -14.21 5.75 -1.56
CA ALA A 124 -12.86 6.09 -1.19
C ALA A 124 -12.04 4.82 -0.86
N PRO A 125 -11.31 4.25 -1.84
CA PRO A 125 -10.60 2.98 -1.66
C PRO A 125 -9.57 2.99 -0.53
N TRP A 126 -9.02 4.17 -0.20
CA TRP A 126 -8.07 4.31 0.90
C TRP A 126 -8.70 4.12 2.28
N THR A 127 -10.04 4.11 2.37
CA THR A 127 -10.78 3.89 3.63
C THR A 127 -11.12 2.44 3.91
N TYR A 128 -10.97 1.57 2.90
CA TYR A 128 -11.36 0.17 2.99
C TYR A 128 -10.58 -0.60 4.05
N SER A 129 -9.30 -0.28 4.27
CA SER A 129 -8.49 -0.92 5.31
C SER A 129 -9.02 -0.67 6.72
N MET A 130 -9.53 0.53 6.98
CA MET A 130 -10.13 0.90 8.26
C MET A 130 -11.48 0.19 8.46
N MET A 131 -12.31 0.14 7.41
CA MET A 131 -13.63 -0.50 7.46
C MET A 131 -13.56 -2.01 7.67
N VAL A 132 -12.52 -2.68 7.16
CA VAL A 132 -12.35 -4.14 7.33
C VAL A 132 -12.00 -4.52 8.77
N VAL A 133 -11.30 -3.65 9.51
CA VAL A 133 -10.83 -3.94 10.88
C VAL A 133 -11.79 -3.40 11.94
N GLY A 134 -12.28 -2.17 11.76
CA GLY A 134 -13.10 -1.47 12.76
C GLY A 134 -14.55 -1.22 12.34
N GLY A 135 -14.92 -1.49 11.09
CA GLY A 135 -16.27 -1.25 10.58
C GLY A 135 -17.22 -2.40 10.90
N ASN A 136 -18.47 -2.06 11.27
CA ASN A 136 -19.55 -3.04 11.40
C ASN A 136 -20.12 -3.38 10.01
N ILE A 137 -19.30 -4.03 9.18
CA ILE A 137 -19.66 -4.43 7.82
C ILE A 137 -20.12 -5.88 7.79
N THR A 138 -21.10 -6.18 6.92
CA THR A 138 -21.54 -7.55 6.69
C THR A 138 -20.48 -8.35 5.92
N ASN A 139 -20.48 -9.68 6.11
CA ASN A 139 -19.52 -10.55 5.42
C ASN A 139 -19.58 -10.42 3.89
N SER A 140 -20.77 -10.22 3.32
CA SER A 140 -20.96 -10.00 1.87
C SER A 140 -20.26 -8.73 1.39
N GLN A 141 -20.45 -7.61 2.09
CA GLN A 141 -19.77 -6.34 1.80
C GLN A 141 -18.25 -6.48 1.88
N ARG A 142 -17.75 -7.23 2.86
CA ARG A 142 -16.32 -7.48 3.04
C ARG A 142 -15.69 -8.17 1.82
N TYR A 143 -16.35 -9.17 1.22
CA TYR A 143 -15.85 -9.80 0.00
C TYR A 143 -15.89 -8.87 -1.22
N ILE A 144 -16.92 -8.04 -1.35
CA ILE A 144 -17.03 -7.05 -2.43
C ILE A 144 -15.88 -6.05 -2.36
N ILE A 145 -15.59 -5.53 -1.16
CA ILE A 145 -14.48 -4.59 -0.93
C ILE A 145 -13.15 -5.23 -1.33
N LEU A 146 -12.90 -6.47 -0.89
CA LEU A 146 -11.66 -7.18 -1.24
C LEU A 146 -11.52 -7.37 -2.75
N GLY A 147 -12.59 -7.79 -3.42
CA GLY A 147 -12.61 -7.91 -4.88
C GLY A 147 -12.34 -6.58 -5.58
N ALA A 148 -12.98 -5.50 -5.12
CA ALA A 148 -12.77 -4.16 -5.65
C ALA A 148 -11.32 -3.67 -5.45
N SER A 149 -10.72 -3.90 -4.28
CA SER A 149 -9.32 -3.56 -4.02
C SER A 149 -8.35 -4.30 -4.94
N ILE A 150 -8.58 -5.60 -5.18
CA ILE A 150 -7.75 -6.41 -6.08
C ILE A 150 -7.86 -5.88 -7.51
N LEU A 151 -9.08 -5.67 -8.00
CA LEU A 151 -9.32 -5.13 -9.35
C LEU A 151 -8.68 -3.75 -9.53
N LEU A 152 -8.87 -2.85 -8.56
CA LEU A 152 -8.27 -1.52 -8.58
C LEU A 152 -6.73 -1.60 -8.60
N SER A 153 -6.15 -2.47 -7.77
CA SER A 153 -4.69 -2.65 -7.71
C SER A 153 -4.12 -3.17 -9.03
N LEU A 154 -4.77 -4.14 -9.67
CA LEU A 154 -4.38 -4.68 -10.99
C LEU A 154 -4.48 -3.61 -12.08
N ALA A 155 -5.57 -2.85 -12.10
CA ALA A 155 -5.76 -1.77 -13.05
C ALA A 155 -4.65 -0.71 -12.90
N MET A 156 -4.41 -0.21 -11.69
CA MET A 156 -3.38 0.79 -11.43
C MET A 156 -1.96 0.28 -11.75
N PHE A 157 -1.65 -0.97 -11.40
CA PHE A 157 -0.37 -1.59 -11.75
C PHE A 157 -0.17 -1.69 -13.26
N SER A 158 -1.19 -2.12 -14.01
CA SER A 158 -1.11 -2.25 -15.46
C SER A 158 -0.90 -0.91 -16.16
N LEU A 159 -1.63 0.14 -15.74
CA LEU A 159 -1.48 1.50 -16.27
C LEU A 159 -0.08 2.04 -16.02
N ASP A 160 0.42 1.85 -14.80
CA ASP A 160 1.73 2.31 -14.39
C ASP A 160 2.87 1.58 -15.11
N PHE A 161 2.73 0.27 -15.33
CA PHE A 161 3.67 -0.54 -16.11
C PHE A 161 3.72 -0.10 -17.59
N ILE A 162 2.58 0.17 -18.20
CA ILE A 162 2.51 0.69 -19.58
C ILE A 162 3.15 2.08 -19.67
N SER A 163 2.88 2.95 -18.70
CA SER A 163 3.50 4.28 -18.63
C SER A 163 5.03 4.18 -18.52
N PHE A 164 5.54 3.29 -17.65
CA PHE A 164 6.98 3.10 -17.44
C PHE A 164 7.71 2.54 -18.67
N THR A 165 7.07 1.63 -19.40
CA THR A 165 7.67 1.07 -20.62
C THR A 165 7.72 2.08 -21.76
N LYS A 166 6.70 2.94 -21.87
CA LYS A 166 6.62 4.02 -22.87
C LYS A 166 7.43 5.25 -22.53
N SER A 167 7.77 5.48 -21.26
CA SER A 167 8.60 6.63 -20.89
C SER A 167 10.02 6.48 -21.42
N ASP A 168 10.41 7.39 -22.31
CA ASP A 168 11.79 7.60 -22.72
C ASP A 168 12.53 8.49 -21.74
N ILE A 169 13.85 8.32 -21.71
CA ILE A 169 14.77 8.93 -20.76
C ILE A 169 14.64 10.46 -20.86
N LYS A 170 14.26 11.12 -19.76
CA LYS A 170 14.40 12.57 -19.57
C LYS A 170 15.61 12.87 -18.69
#